data_AF-X1PEG6-F1
#
_entry.id   AF-X1PEG6-F1
#
_cell.length_a   1.000
_cell.length_b   1.000
_cell.length_c   1.000
_cell.angle_alpha   90.00
_cell.angle_beta   90.00
_cell.angle_gamma   90.00
#
_symmetry.space_group_name_H-M   'P 1'
#
loop_
_entity.id
_entity.type
_entity.pdbx_description
1 polymer ?
#
loop_
_entity_poly.entity_id
_entity_poly.type
_entity_poly.pdbx_seq_one_letter_code
_entity_poly.pdbx_strand_id
1 'polypeptide(L)'
;RLANIAGTIVEDKGLTLSIHYRLVKENEVNVVAEIFHQITSPLLREGKIKVTSGKKVWEVRPPIDWHKGKAVETIIKELKAVLKCEQLLT
;
A
#
# COMPACT_ATOMS: atom_id res chain seq x y z
N ARG A 1 -15.75 -11.34 -5.23
CA ARG A 1 -14.83 -12.09 -6.13
C ARG A 1 -13.65 -12.66 -5.35
N LEU A 2 -12.70 -11.84 -4.87
CA LEU A 2 -11.56 -12.34 -4.06
C LEU A 2 -11.97 -12.90 -2.68
N ALA A 3 -12.87 -12.22 -1.97
CA ALA A 3 -13.36 -12.67 -0.66
C ALA A 3 -14.14 -14.01 -0.68
N ASN A 4 -14.48 -14.53 -1.87
CA ASN A 4 -15.20 -15.79 -2.01
C ASN A 4 -14.24 -16.99 -2.08
N ILE A 5 -12.92 -16.76 -2.17
CA ILE A 5 -11.91 -17.81 -2.17
C ILE A 5 -11.39 -18.00 -0.75
N ALA A 6 -11.55 -19.21 -0.21
CA ALA A 6 -11.16 -19.53 1.16
C ALA A 6 -9.68 -19.20 1.42
N GLY A 7 -9.43 -18.54 2.55
CA GLY A 7 -8.08 -18.12 2.95
C GLY A 7 -7.60 -16.79 2.34
N THR A 8 -8.39 -16.16 1.47
CA THR A 8 -8.14 -14.78 1.02
C THR A 8 -8.67 -13.80 2.06
N ILE A 9 -7.85 -12.84 2.47
CA ILE A 9 -8.23 -11.77 3.39
C ILE A 9 -8.06 -10.44 2.68
N VAL A 10 -9.14 -9.67 2.61
CA VAL A 10 -9.16 -8.30 2.07
C VAL A 10 -9.19 -7.35 3.27
N GLU A 11 -8.13 -6.58 3.45
CA GLU A 11 -7.93 -5.65 4.55
C GLU A 11 -8.02 -4.21 4.03
N ASP A 12 -9.06 -3.49 4.42
CA ASP A 12 -9.27 -2.07 4.13
C ASP A 12 -8.58 -1.21 5.19
N LYS A 13 -7.67 -0.32 4.75
CA LYS A 13 -6.91 0.61 5.60
C LYS A 13 -7.35 2.07 5.37
N GLY A 14 -8.47 2.28 4.70
CA GLY A 14 -9.00 3.59 4.30
C GLY A 14 -8.32 4.14 3.04
N LEU A 15 -7.04 4.52 3.14
CA LEU A 15 -6.30 5.04 1.97
C LEU A 15 -5.68 3.95 1.10
N THR A 16 -5.48 2.77 1.66
CA THR A 16 -4.87 1.63 0.98
C THR A 16 -5.68 0.36 1.24
N LEU A 17 -5.44 -0.65 0.41
CA LEU A 17 -6.08 -1.96 0.52
C LEU A 17 -4.99 -3.03 0.48
N SER A 18 -5.07 -4.04 1.34
CA SER A 18 -4.18 -5.20 1.31
C SER A 18 -4.95 -6.48 1.03
N ILE A 19 -4.43 -7.31 0.13
CA ILE A 19 -4.99 -8.62 -0.20
C ILE A 19 -3.97 -9.66 0.26
N HIS A 20 -4.26 -10.32 1.38
CA HIS A 20 -3.45 -11.41 1.91
C HIS A 20 -3.96 -12.73 1.36
N TYR A 21 -3.05 -13.53 0.81
CA TYR A 21 -3.36 -14.85 0.24
C TYR A 21 -2.51 -15.95 0.89
N ARG A 22 -2.01 -15.69 2.10
CA ARG A 22 -1.16 -16.62 2.84
C ARG A 22 -1.86 -17.93 3.19
N LEU A 23 -3.16 -17.86 3.46
CA LEU A 23 -3.99 -18.99 3.89
C LEU A 23 -4.75 -19.64 2.71
N VAL A 24 -4.57 -19.13 1.50
CA VAL A 24 -5.15 -19.71 0.29
C VAL A 24 -4.46 -21.04 -0.01
N LYS A 25 -5.23 -22.04 -0.44
CA LYS A 25 -4.69 -23.33 -0.87
C LYS A 25 -3.76 -23.14 -2.07
N GLU A 26 -2.65 -23.86 -2.09
CA GLU A 26 -1.59 -23.66 -3.10
C GLU A 26 -2.10 -23.77 -4.55
N ASN A 27 -3.04 -24.69 -4.81
CA ASN A 27 -3.66 -24.87 -6.14
C ASN A 27 -4.63 -23.73 -6.53
N GLU A 28 -5.05 -22.88 -5.59
CA GLU A 28 -5.95 -21.75 -5.84
C GLU A 28 -5.20 -20.41 -5.91
N VAL A 29 -3.91 -20.36 -5.54
CA VAL A 29 -3.12 -19.11 -5.52
C VAL A 29 -3.09 -18.44 -6.89
N ASN A 30 -2.94 -19.21 -7.97
CA ASN A 30 -2.95 -18.69 -9.34
C ASN A 30 -4.29 -18.05 -9.71
N VAL A 31 -5.40 -18.63 -9.25
CA VAL A 31 -6.75 -18.10 -9.47
C VAL A 31 -6.93 -16.76 -8.74
N VAL A 32 -6.46 -16.66 -7.49
CA VAL A 32 -6.49 -15.41 -6.73
C VAL A 32 -5.65 -14.33 -7.42
N ALA A 33 -4.45 -14.68 -7.88
CA ALA A 33 -3.57 -13.77 -8.59
C ALA A 33 -4.21 -13.26 -9.89
N GLU A 34 -4.82 -14.16 -10.67
CA GLU A 34 -5.50 -13.79 -11.92
C GLU A 34 -6.64 -12.81 -11.66
N ILE A 35 -7.52 -13.10 -10.70
CA ILE A 35 -8.63 -12.21 -10.34
C ILE A 35 -8.09 -10.86 -9.85
N PHE A 36 -7.04 -10.86 -9.02
CA PHE A 36 -6.41 -9.64 -8.53
C PHE A 36 -5.88 -8.78 -9.69
N HIS A 37 -5.17 -9.40 -10.64
CA HIS A 37 -4.65 -8.71 -11.82
C HIS A 37 -5.76 -8.22 -12.75
N GLN A 38 -6.81 -8.99 -12.97
CA GLN A 38 -7.96 -8.56 -13.78
C GLN A 38 -8.62 -7.31 -13.18
N ILE A 39 -8.76 -7.24 -11.86
CA ILE A 39 -9.34 -6.08 -11.16
C ILE A 39 -8.41 -4.86 -11.23
N THR A 40 -7.11 -5.05 -11.01
CA THR A 40 -6.15 -3.94 -10.84
C THR A 40 -5.54 -3.43 -12.13
N SER A 41 -5.41 -4.25 -13.17
CA SER A 41 -4.72 -3.89 -14.41
C SER A 41 -5.30 -2.66 -15.14
N PRO A 42 -6.63 -2.47 -15.26
CA PRO A 42 -7.17 -1.25 -15.87
C PRO A 42 -6.75 0.01 -15.11
N LEU A 43 -6.87 -0.02 -13.78
CA LEU A 43 -6.52 1.11 -12.91
C LEU A 43 -5.01 1.40 -12.90
N LEU A 44 -4.17 0.35 -13.00
CA LEU A 44 -2.72 0.48 -13.16
C LEU A 44 -2.37 1.16 -14.49
N ARG A 45 -3.00 0.74 -15.60
CA ARG A 45 -2.77 1.36 -16.92
C ARG A 45 -3.23 2.82 -16.98
N GLU A 46 -4.30 3.15 -16.28
CA GLU A 46 -4.79 4.53 -16.14
C GLU A 46 -3.96 5.37 -15.16
N GLY A 47 -2.97 4.78 -14.47
CA GLY A 47 -2.16 5.47 -13.47
C GLY A 47 -2.92 5.87 -12.20
N LYS A 48 -4.11 5.29 -11.96
CA LYS A 48 -4.98 5.63 -10.82
C LYS A 48 -4.57 4.96 -9.51
N ILE A 49 -3.78 3.90 -9.59
CA ILE A 49 -3.27 3.16 -8.42
C ILE A 49 -1.81 2.77 -8.64
N LYS A 50 -1.12 2.46 -7.55
CA LYS A 50 0.10 1.66 -7.53
C LYS A 50 -0.20 0.34 -6.82
N VAL A 51 0.44 -0.73 -7.28
CA VAL A 51 0.40 -2.04 -6.63
C VAL A 51 1.81 -2.43 -6.23
N THR A 52 1.98 -2.90 -5.00
CA THR A 52 3.24 -3.47 -4.52
C THR A 52 3.00 -4.87 -3.96
N SER A 53 3.96 -5.76 -4.18
CA SER A 53 3.92 -7.13 -3.68
C SER A 53 4.79 -7.28 -2.43
N GLY A 54 4.25 -7.94 -1.42
CA GLY A 54 4.98 -8.40 -0.24
C GLY A 54 4.93 -9.93 -0.11
N LYS A 55 5.36 -10.48 1.02
CA LYS A 55 5.37 -11.93 1.25
C LYS A 55 3.94 -12.46 1.43
N LYS A 56 3.39 -13.04 0.36
CA LYS A 56 2.01 -13.54 0.26
C LYS A 56 0.94 -12.46 0.52
N VAL A 57 1.20 -11.24 0.03
CA VAL A 57 0.28 -10.09 0.10
C VAL A 57 0.48 -9.17 -1.10
N TRP A 58 -0.60 -8.59 -1.60
CA TRP A 58 -0.57 -7.43 -2.50
C TRP A 58 -1.14 -6.20 -1.80
N GLU A 59 -0.54 -5.03 -2.02
CA GLU A 59 -1.03 -3.76 -1.50
C GLU A 59 -1.38 -2.83 -2.66
N VAL A 60 -2.63 -2.35 -2.66
CA VAL A 60 -3.13 -1.32 -3.57
C VAL A 60 -3.07 0.02 -2.84
N ARG A 61 -2.46 1.02 -3.46
CA ARG A 61 -2.24 2.34 -2.86
C ARG A 61 -2.42 3.47 -3.88
N PRO A 62 -2.67 4.71 -3.44
CA PRO A 62 -2.72 5.86 -4.32
C PRO A 62 -1.38 6.07 -5.05
N PRO A 63 -1.37 6.66 -6.26
CA PRO A 63 -0.19 6.81 -7.10
C PRO A 63 0.74 7.95 -6.64
N ILE A 64 0.76 8.25 -5.34
CA ILE A 64 1.60 9.30 -4.77
C ILE A 64 3.02 8.78 -4.50
N ASP A 65 4.00 9.69 -4.51
CA ASP A 65 5.38 9.38 -4.14
C ASP A 65 5.61 9.70 -2.66
N TRP A 66 4.96 8.89 -1.80
CA TRP A 66 5.03 9.01 -0.35
C TRP A 66 5.35 7.67 0.29
N HIS A 67 6.25 7.68 1.27
CA HIS A 67 6.67 6.48 2.00
C HIS A 67 7.15 6.86 3.41
N LYS A 68 7.35 5.85 4.27
CA LYS A 68 7.78 6.05 5.67
C LYS A 68 9.08 6.87 5.77
N GLY A 69 10.04 6.64 4.87
CA GLY A 69 11.27 7.46 4.79
C GLY A 69 10.99 8.96 4.60
N LYS A 70 10.19 9.33 3.59
CA LYS A 70 9.77 10.72 3.36
C LYS A 70 9.00 11.32 4.52
N ALA A 71 8.17 10.52 5.19
CA ALA A 71 7.48 10.97 6.40
C ALA A 71 8.47 11.35 7.50
N VAL A 72 9.46 10.48 7.77
CA VAL A 72 10.52 10.76 8.76
C VAL A 72 11.36 11.97 8.36
N GLU A 73 11.79 12.07 7.10
CA GLU A 73 12.53 13.23 6.59
C GLU A 73 11.75 14.54 6.75
N THR A 74 10.45 14.50 6.46
CA THR A 74 9.56 15.66 6.61
C THR A 74 9.48 16.07 8.08
N ILE A 75 9.24 15.13 9.00
CA ILE A 75 9.19 15.41 10.44
C ILE A 75 10.51 16.02 10.93
N ILE A 76 11.66 15.46 10.53
CA ILE A 76 12.98 15.99 10.90
C ILE A 76 13.19 17.42 10.38
N LYS A 77 12.74 17.70 9.14
CA LYS A 77 12.84 19.03 8.55
C LYS A 77 12.01 20.05 9.34
N GLU A 78 10.77 19.72 9.69
CA GLU A 78 9.91 20.60 10.48
C GLU A 78 10.47 20.84 11.89
N LEU A 79 10.96 19.80 12.57
CA LEU A 79 11.60 19.94 13.89
C LEU A 79 12.81 20.87 13.85
N LYS A 80 13.67 20.74 12.82
CA LYS A 80 14.82 21.65 12.64
C LYS A 80 14.40 23.08 12.37
N ALA A 81 13.29 23.30 11.66
CA ALA A 81 12.77 24.65 11.40
C ALA A 81 12.28 25.30 12.70
N VAL A 82 11.53 24.57 13.53
CA VAL A 82 11.04 25.04 14.83
C VAL A 82 12.20 25.42 15.75
N LEU A 83 13.20 24.54 15.91
CA LEU A 83 14.36 24.79 16.77
C LEU A 83 15.20 26.00 16.32
N LYS A 84 15.35 26.21 15.02
CA LYS A 84 16.04 27.40 14.49
C LYS A 84 15.28 28.69 14.81
N CYS A 85 13.95 28.68 14.76
CA CYS A 85 13.14 29.84 15.15
C CYS A 85 13.29 30.17 16.62
N GLU A 86 13.31 29.17 17.52
CA GLU A 86 13.52 29.41 18.95
C GLU A 86 14.89 30.03 19.25
N GLN A 87 15.95 29.55 18.59
CA GLN A 87 17.29 30.09 18.72
C GLN A 87 17.44 31.54 18.23
N LEU A 88 16.55 32.01 17.35
CA LEU A 88 16.53 33.39 16.87
C LEU A 88 15.72 34.32 17.77
N LEU A 89 14.91 33.77 18.68
CA LEU A 89 14.07 34.51 19.62
C LEU A 89 14.70 34.65 21.03
N THR A 90 15.81 33.93 21.28
CA THR A 90 16.70 34.08 22.45
C THR A 90 17.94 34.88 22.09
#